data_AF-A0A6J6VWK7-F1
#
_entry.id   AF-A0A6J6VWK7-F1
#
_cell.length_a   1.000
_cell.length_b   1.000
_cell.length_c   1.000
_cell.angle_alpha   90.00
_cell.angle_beta   90.00
_cell.angle_gamma   90.00
#
_symmetry.space_group_name_H-M   'P 1'
#
loop_
_entity.id
_entity.type
_entity.pdbx_description
1 polymer ?
#
loop_
_entity_poly.entity_id
_entity_poly.type
_entity_poly.pdbx_seq_one_letter_code
_entity_poly.pdbx_strand_id
1 'polypeptide(L)'
;MSGNKGGIRPPEPPIQPLEPDMQEITQKVFADKVDDLVDLFAGVAGSRQGLKLLQNVLGGVVGAGGKQLANMLTKNPEKIVELLESNPQRLEQLLHHLSETKAGAKLTDLLQKDPDGAALFAEIESELDEALSEYNDEVAAFEEEFAQYQDDFEAFQSQMMNNMQQGMQGGFGGPQGGPGNFGPQGGFDPNMQQGMQGGFGGTTSVFGGQPAGFDPNQQGGFANPPADQVDAPADAPADAPADAPADAPADAPADAPEAPPAS
;
A
#
# COMPACT_ATOMS: atom_id res chain seq x y z
N MET A 1 4.66 -20.09 52.46
CA MET A 1 5.41 -20.61 51.29
C MET A 1 4.56 -21.71 50.66
N SER A 2 3.63 -21.32 49.78
CA SER A 2 2.72 -22.25 49.11
C SER A 2 3.44 -22.82 47.89
N GLY A 3 3.88 -24.08 47.99
CA GLY A 3 4.47 -24.81 46.88
C GLY A 3 3.40 -25.05 45.82
N ASN A 4 3.45 -24.27 44.76
CA ASN A 4 2.50 -24.37 43.66
C ASN A 4 2.75 -25.68 42.91
N LYS A 5 1.86 -26.66 43.11
CA LYS A 5 1.70 -27.83 42.23
C LYS A 5 1.13 -27.35 40.89
N GLY A 6 1.92 -26.61 40.11
CA GLY A 6 1.61 -26.32 38.72
C GLY A 6 2.08 -27.48 37.88
N GLY A 7 1.16 -28.24 37.27
CA GLY A 7 1.54 -29.12 36.17
C GLY A 7 2.29 -28.31 35.12
N ILE A 8 3.31 -28.91 34.50
CA ILE A 8 4.10 -28.30 33.43
C ILE A 8 3.14 -28.06 32.26
N ARG A 9 2.52 -26.89 32.25
CA ARG A 9 1.63 -26.42 31.21
C ARG A 9 2.46 -25.51 30.32
N PRO A 10 2.39 -25.66 28.99
CA PRO A 10 3.04 -24.72 28.10
C PRO A 10 2.49 -23.32 28.38
N PRO A 11 3.32 -22.27 28.21
CA PRO A 11 2.80 -20.91 28.20
C PRO A 11 1.72 -20.77 27.12
N GLU A 12 0.77 -19.86 27.32
CA GLU A 12 -0.25 -19.54 26.32
C GLU A 12 0.29 -18.46 25.38
N PRO A 13 0.12 -18.60 24.06
CA PRO A 13 0.58 -17.58 23.12
C PRO A 13 -0.25 -16.30 23.27
N PRO A 14 0.36 -15.11 23.09
CA PRO A 14 -0.38 -13.85 23.08
C PRO A 14 -1.36 -13.81 21.90
N ILE A 15 -2.43 -13.03 22.06
CA ILE A 15 -3.47 -12.86 21.05
C ILE A 15 -3.01 -11.78 20.07
N GLN A 16 -3.01 -12.09 18.77
CA GLN A 16 -2.66 -11.12 17.74
C GLN A 16 -3.68 -9.95 17.74
N PRO A 17 -3.21 -8.70 17.61
CA PRO A 17 -4.08 -7.55 17.41
C PRO A 17 -4.96 -7.73 16.18
N LEU A 18 -6.16 -7.16 16.20
CA LEU A 18 -7.04 -7.20 15.04
C LEU A 18 -6.57 -6.15 14.03
N GLU A 19 -6.28 -6.57 12.80
CA GLU A 19 -5.90 -5.63 11.74
C GLU A 19 -7.02 -4.60 11.52
N PRO A 20 -6.70 -3.29 11.50
CA PRO A 20 -7.69 -2.26 11.30
C PRO A 20 -8.18 -2.27 9.85
N ASP A 21 -9.43 -1.88 9.63
CA ASP A 21 -9.95 -1.68 8.28
C ASP A 21 -9.38 -0.40 7.69
N MET A 22 -8.25 -0.55 6.99
CA MET A 22 -7.54 0.56 6.34
C MET A 22 -8.41 1.33 5.34
N GLN A 23 -9.37 0.65 4.69
CA GLN A 23 -10.25 1.30 3.73
C GLN A 23 -11.24 2.21 4.44
N GLU A 24 -11.83 1.74 5.54
CA GLU A 24 -12.74 2.54 6.36
C GLU A 24 -12.02 3.75 6.98
N ILE A 25 -10.83 3.54 7.55
CA ILE A 25 -10.03 4.62 8.15
C ILE A 25 -9.67 5.68 7.10
N THR A 26 -9.15 5.25 5.95
CA THR A 26 -8.77 6.18 4.88
C THR A 26 -9.99 6.92 4.35
N GLN A 27 -11.11 6.23 4.13
CA GLN A 27 -12.32 6.87 3.66
C GLN A 27 -12.82 7.94 4.65
N LYS A 28 -12.78 7.66 5.95
CA LYS A 28 -13.24 8.58 6.98
C LYS A 28 -12.37 9.85 7.05
N VAL A 29 -11.05 9.69 7.09
CA VAL A 29 -10.11 10.83 7.10
C VAL A 29 -10.31 11.72 5.87
N PHE A 30 -10.43 11.11 4.69
CA PHE A 30 -10.66 11.87 3.46
C PHE A 30 -12.06 12.46 3.35
N ALA A 31 -13.08 11.84 3.94
CA ALA A 31 -14.45 12.35 3.92
C ALA A 31 -14.54 13.73 4.59
N ASP A 32 -13.80 13.91 5.70
CA ASP A 32 -13.73 15.17 6.43
C ASP A 32 -12.95 16.26 5.66
N LYS A 33 -12.22 15.88 4.60
CA LYS A 33 -11.35 16.75 3.79
C LYS A 33 -11.82 16.91 2.34
N VAL A 34 -13.04 16.46 2.01
CA VAL A 34 -13.55 16.50 0.62
C VAL A 34 -13.66 17.92 0.09
N ASP A 35 -14.12 18.87 0.91
CA ASP A 35 -14.23 20.28 0.53
C ASP A 35 -12.87 20.86 0.11
N ASP A 36 -11.87 20.75 1.00
CA ASP A 36 -10.52 21.26 0.76
C ASP A 36 -9.87 20.59 -0.47
N LEU A 37 -10.08 19.29 -0.63
CA LEU A 37 -9.58 18.54 -1.78
C LEU A 37 -10.21 19.03 -3.09
N VAL A 38 -11.52 19.29 -3.09
CA VAL A 38 -12.24 19.79 -4.27
C VAL A 38 -11.86 21.23 -4.60
N ASP A 39 -11.58 22.06 -3.60
CA ASP A 39 -11.05 23.41 -3.79
C ASP A 39 -9.67 23.40 -4.47
N LEU A 40 -8.77 22.50 -4.05
CA LEU A 40 -7.49 22.30 -4.72
C LEU A 40 -7.69 21.79 -6.16
N PHE A 41 -8.66 20.89 -6.39
CA PHE A 41 -9.01 20.46 -7.74
C PHE A 41 -9.48 21.63 -8.61
N ALA A 42 -10.30 22.52 -8.08
CA ALA A 42 -10.73 23.73 -8.79
C ALA A 42 -9.53 24.63 -9.14
N GLY A 43 -8.58 24.79 -8.22
CA GLY A 43 -7.32 25.51 -8.44
C GLY A 43 -6.52 24.95 -9.61
N VAL A 44 -6.23 23.64 -9.61
CA VAL A 44 -5.39 23.03 -10.67
C VAL A 44 -6.13 22.89 -12.00
N ALA A 45 -7.47 22.86 -12.00
CA ALA A 45 -8.32 22.86 -13.19
C ALA A 45 -8.17 24.13 -14.05
N GLY A 46 -7.63 25.21 -13.50
CA GLY A 46 -7.30 26.43 -14.26
C GLY A 46 -6.26 26.21 -15.37
N SER A 47 -5.45 25.15 -15.26
CA SER A 47 -4.46 24.77 -16.27
C SER A 47 -4.97 23.68 -17.21
N ARG A 48 -4.54 23.70 -18.48
CA ARG A 48 -4.91 22.66 -19.46
C ARG A 48 -4.42 21.27 -19.01
N GLN A 49 -3.24 21.18 -18.39
CA GLN A 49 -2.71 19.91 -17.89
C GLN A 49 -3.48 19.42 -16.66
N GLY A 50 -3.70 20.28 -15.66
CA GLY A 50 -4.45 19.93 -14.45
C GLY A 50 -5.87 19.52 -14.76
N LEU A 51 -6.57 20.25 -15.63
CA LEU A 51 -7.91 19.87 -16.08
C LEU A 51 -7.96 18.48 -16.74
N LYS A 52 -6.95 18.15 -17.56
CA LYS A 52 -6.89 16.84 -18.21
C LYS A 52 -6.61 15.71 -17.20
N LEU A 53 -5.75 15.95 -16.20
CA LEU A 53 -5.50 15.00 -15.12
C LEU A 53 -6.78 14.77 -14.31
N LEU A 54 -7.46 15.84 -13.91
CA LEU A 54 -8.73 15.78 -13.19
C LEU A 54 -9.81 15.05 -13.98
N GLN A 55 -9.89 15.25 -15.30
CA GLN A 55 -10.83 14.50 -16.15
C GLN A 55 -10.57 12.99 -16.15
N ASN A 56 -9.31 12.58 -16.10
CA ASN A 56 -8.96 11.16 -16.05
C ASN A 56 -9.21 10.54 -14.67
N VAL A 57 -9.03 11.32 -13.59
CA VAL A 57 -9.21 10.85 -12.21
C VAL A 57 -10.68 10.89 -11.79
N LEU A 58 -11.37 12.02 -12.00
CA LEU A 58 -12.74 12.24 -11.54
C LEU A 58 -13.81 11.83 -12.56
N GLY A 59 -13.49 11.73 -13.86
CA GLY A 59 -14.49 11.55 -14.93
C GLY A 59 -15.39 10.33 -14.73
N GLY A 60 -14.83 9.20 -14.30
CA GLY A 60 -15.58 8.00 -13.97
C GLY A 60 -16.27 8.07 -12.60
N VAL A 61 -15.69 8.80 -11.66
CA VAL A 61 -16.12 8.87 -10.25
C VAL A 61 -17.41 9.67 -10.10
N VAL A 62 -17.44 10.89 -10.66
CA VAL A 62 -18.60 11.78 -10.51
C VAL A 62 -19.67 11.54 -11.59
N GLY A 63 -19.43 10.61 -12.52
CA GLY A 63 -20.34 10.28 -13.61
C GLY A 63 -20.59 11.43 -14.60
N ALA A 64 -19.66 12.38 -14.69
CA ALA A 64 -19.78 13.56 -15.54
C ALA A 64 -18.84 13.49 -16.74
N GLY A 65 -19.39 13.73 -17.94
CA GLY A 65 -18.57 13.84 -19.15
C GLY A 65 -17.59 15.01 -19.10
N GLY A 66 -16.50 14.96 -19.86
CA GLY A 66 -15.39 15.92 -19.75
C GLY A 66 -15.77 17.41 -19.80
N LYS A 67 -16.75 17.81 -20.64
CA LYS A 67 -17.25 19.20 -20.68
C LYS A 67 -18.03 19.59 -19.42
N GLN A 68 -18.84 18.66 -18.90
CA GLN A 68 -19.63 18.88 -17.69
C GLN A 68 -18.71 18.94 -16.47
N LEU A 69 -17.77 18.00 -16.35
CA LEU A 69 -16.77 18.00 -15.28
C LEU A 69 -15.93 19.27 -15.29
N ALA A 70 -15.46 19.73 -16.45
CA ALA A 70 -14.75 21.00 -16.55
C ALA A 70 -15.58 22.20 -16.06
N ASN A 71 -16.88 22.24 -16.38
CA ASN A 71 -17.77 23.29 -15.91
C ASN A 71 -18.06 23.20 -14.40
N MET A 72 -18.09 22.00 -13.81
CA MET A 72 -18.19 21.83 -12.37
C MET A 72 -16.90 22.33 -11.69
N LEU A 73 -15.74 21.83 -12.09
CA LEU A 73 -14.44 22.24 -11.52
C LEU A 73 -14.17 23.74 -11.58
N THR A 74 -14.63 24.42 -12.65
CA THR A 74 -14.32 25.85 -12.87
C THR A 74 -15.42 26.81 -12.43
N LYS A 75 -16.66 26.36 -12.29
CA LYS A 75 -17.79 27.26 -11.98
C LYS A 75 -18.66 26.80 -10.81
N ASN A 76 -18.71 25.51 -10.51
CA ASN A 76 -19.55 24.95 -9.46
C ASN A 76 -18.84 23.75 -8.79
N PRO A 77 -17.68 23.96 -8.14
CA PRO A 77 -16.91 22.88 -7.53
C PRO A 77 -17.68 22.20 -6.41
N GLU A 78 -18.54 22.94 -5.68
CA GLU A 78 -19.52 22.46 -4.71
C GLU A 78 -20.34 21.25 -5.19
N LYS A 79 -20.68 21.18 -6.49
CA LYS A 79 -21.41 20.02 -7.02
C LYS A 79 -20.59 18.73 -6.99
N ILE A 80 -19.27 18.84 -7.06
CA ILE A 80 -18.36 17.70 -6.93
C ILE A 80 -18.34 17.23 -5.48
N VAL A 81 -18.28 18.17 -4.52
CA VAL A 81 -18.42 17.87 -3.08
C VAL A 81 -19.71 17.10 -2.84
N GLU A 82 -20.87 17.67 -3.22
CA GLU A 82 -22.18 17.02 -3.04
C GLU A 82 -22.21 15.60 -3.63
N LEU A 83 -21.59 15.41 -4.80
CA LEU A 83 -21.54 14.11 -5.49
C LEU A 83 -20.62 13.10 -4.81
N LEU A 84 -19.57 13.54 -4.11
CA LEU A 84 -18.64 12.70 -3.36
C LEU A 84 -19.19 12.36 -1.97
N GLU A 85 -19.76 13.34 -1.27
CA GLU A 85 -20.36 13.15 0.06
C GLU A 85 -21.64 12.31 0.02
N SER A 86 -22.48 12.49 -1.01
CA SER A 86 -23.74 11.74 -1.14
C SER A 86 -23.55 10.25 -1.43
N ASN A 87 -22.34 9.82 -1.83
CA ASN A 87 -22.06 8.42 -2.09
C ASN A 87 -20.62 8.06 -1.68
N PRO A 88 -20.43 7.34 -0.55
CA PRO A 88 -19.09 6.97 -0.07
C PRO A 88 -18.31 6.11 -1.07
N GLN A 89 -18.99 5.33 -1.93
CA GLN A 89 -18.33 4.53 -2.97
C GLN A 89 -17.63 5.41 -4.02
N ARG A 90 -18.09 6.64 -4.22
CA ARG A 90 -17.43 7.57 -5.14
C ARG A 90 -16.15 8.13 -4.54
N LEU A 91 -16.18 8.46 -3.25
CA LEU A 91 -14.95 8.83 -2.55
C LEU A 91 -13.95 7.68 -2.60
N GLU A 92 -14.38 6.45 -2.34
CA GLU A 92 -13.51 5.27 -2.44
C GLU A 92 -12.92 5.09 -3.85
N GLN A 93 -13.74 5.24 -4.91
CA GLN A 93 -13.26 5.22 -6.29
C GLN A 93 -12.27 6.35 -6.59
N LEU A 94 -12.48 7.55 -6.05
CA LEU A 94 -11.55 8.67 -6.16
C LEU A 94 -10.21 8.30 -5.52
N LEU A 95 -10.23 7.81 -4.28
CA LEU A 95 -9.02 7.42 -3.56
C LEU A 95 -8.26 6.32 -4.31
N HIS A 96 -8.97 5.29 -4.76
CA HIS A 96 -8.39 4.25 -5.61
C HIS A 96 -7.80 4.82 -6.90
N HIS A 97 -8.46 5.77 -7.56
CA HIS A 97 -7.89 6.40 -8.76
C HIS A 97 -6.66 7.26 -8.46
N LEU A 98 -6.64 7.94 -7.30
CA LEU A 98 -5.52 8.75 -6.86
C LEU A 98 -4.28 7.87 -6.56
N SER A 99 -4.47 6.72 -5.90
CA SER A 99 -3.38 5.81 -5.53
C SER A 99 -2.93 4.88 -6.67
N GLU A 100 -3.88 4.23 -7.35
CA GLU A 100 -3.58 3.11 -8.26
C GLU A 100 -3.27 3.54 -9.70
N THR A 101 -3.53 4.80 -10.05
CA THR A 101 -3.37 5.27 -11.43
C THR A 101 -2.23 6.25 -11.61
N LYS A 102 -1.57 6.16 -12.76
CA LYS A 102 -0.53 7.14 -13.17
C LYS A 102 -1.07 8.57 -13.30
N ALA A 103 -2.36 8.73 -13.58
CA ALA A 103 -2.99 10.04 -13.62
C ALA A 103 -3.20 10.59 -12.21
N GLY A 104 -3.59 9.72 -11.27
CA GLY A 104 -3.70 9.99 -9.83
C GLY A 104 -2.38 10.46 -9.25
N ALA A 105 -1.31 9.66 -9.37
CA ALA A 105 0.02 10.04 -8.89
C ALA A 105 0.48 11.41 -9.40
N LYS A 106 0.33 11.66 -10.71
CA LYS A 106 0.66 12.96 -11.32
C LYS A 106 -0.23 14.11 -10.84
N LEU A 107 -1.48 13.83 -10.52
CA LEU A 107 -2.41 14.81 -9.97
C LEU A 107 -2.00 15.15 -8.54
N THR A 108 -1.69 14.17 -7.70
CA THR A 108 -1.18 14.43 -6.36
C THR A 108 0.12 15.22 -6.39
N ASP A 109 1.09 14.83 -7.22
CA ASP A 109 2.33 15.58 -7.42
C ASP A 109 2.06 17.03 -7.83
N LEU A 110 0.95 17.28 -8.55
CA LEU A 110 0.56 18.62 -8.96
C LEU A 110 -0.08 19.40 -7.81
N LEU A 111 -0.93 18.74 -7.00
CA LEU A 111 -1.60 19.34 -5.85
C LEU A 111 -0.60 19.68 -4.75
N GLN A 112 0.36 18.81 -4.45
CA GLN A 112 1.41 19.02 -3.45
C GLN A 112 2.46 20.07 -3.85
N LYS A 113 2.45 20.58 -5.08
CA LYS A 113 3.29 21.75 -5.46
C LYS A 113 2.74 23.06 -4.90
N ASP A 114 1.44 23.10 -4.66
CA ASP A 114 0.80 24.20 -3.97
C ASP A 114 1.03 24.04 -2.45
N PRO A 115 1.39 25.10 -1.71
CA PRO A 115 1.59 25.01 -0.27
C PRO A 115 0.34 24.56 0.48
N ASP A 116 -0.86 24.97 0.04
CA ASP A 116 -2.12 24.58 0.66
C ASP A 116 -2.39 23.09 0.39
N GLY A 117 -2.07 22.63 -0.81
CA GLY A 117 -2.13 21.20 -1.14
C GLY A 117 -1.15 20.36 -0.33
N ALA A 118 0.12 20.80 -0.21
CA ALA A 118 1.11 20.12 0.62
C ALA A 118 0.68 20.04 2.09
N ALA A 119 0.11 21.13 2.63
CA ALA A 119 -0.41 21.17 3.99
C ALA A 119 -1.58 20.19 4.18
N LEU A 120 -2.53 20.16 3.25
CA LEU A 120 -3.66 19.23 3.31
C LEU A 120 -3.21 17.77 3.33
N PHE A 121 -2.28 17.38 2.45
CA PHE A 121 -1.78 16.00 2.43
C PHE A 121 -1.00 15.64 3.70
N ALA A 122 -0.24 16.58 4.28
CA ALA A 122 0.44 16.35 5.56
C ALA A 122 -0.55 16.22 6.73
N GLU A 123 -1.65 16.98 6.72
CA GLU A 123 -2.72 16.87 7.72
C GLU A 123 -3.42 15.51 7.61
N ILE A 124 -3.76 15.07 6.40
CA ILE A 124 -4.33 13.75 6.13
C ILE A 124 -3.39 12.65 6.64
N GLU A 125 -2.08 12.74 6.34
CA GLU A 125 -1.09 11.78 6.83
C GLU A 125 -1.05 11.74 8.36
N SER A 126 -1.07 12.90 9.02
CA SER A 126 -1.11 12.98 10.49
C SER A 126 -2.39 12.37 11.07
N GLU A 127 -3.55 12.58 10.45
CA GLU A 127 -4.82 12.01 10.91
C GLU A 127 -4.88 10.49 10.69
N LEU A 128 -4.26 9.99 9.61
CA LEU A 128 -4.10 8.55 9.40
C LEU A 128 -3.18 7.92 10.45
N ASP A 129 -2.05 8.56 10.76
CA ASP A 129 -1.13 8.09 11.80
C ASP A 129 -1.78 8.10 13.18
N GLU A 130 -2.57 9.13 13.50
CA GLU A 130 -3.35 9.19 14.73
C GLU A 130 -4.45 8.11 14.78
N ALA A 131 -5.17 7.90 13.68
CA ALA A 131 -6.19 6.85 13.60
C ALA A 131 -5.61 5.43 13.74
N LEU A 132 -4.34 5.25 13.39
CA LEU A 132 -3.62 3.97 13.50
C LEU A 132 -2.80 3.85 14.79
N SER A 133 -2.74 4.88 15.63
CA SER A 133 -1.86 4.86 16.81
C SER A 133 -2.25 3.77 17.80
N GLU A 134 -3.55 3.55 18.01
CA GLU A 134 -4.06 2.51 18.93
C GLU A 134 -3.64 1.11 18.44
N TYR A 135 -3.78 0.82 17.15
CA TYR A 135 -3.32 -0.44 16.57
C TYR A 135 -1.79 -0.59 16.64
N ASN A 136 -1.04 0.49 16.38
CA ASN A 136 0.42 0.46 16.47
C ASN A 136 0.90 0.17 17.91
N ASP A 137 0.22 0.73 18.92
CA ASP A 137 0.48 0.46 20.33
C ASP A 137 0.15 -1.00 20.69
N GLU A 138 -0.97 -1.55 20.19
CA GLU A 138 -1.34 -2.95 20.39
C GLU A 138 -0.34 -3.92 19.74
N VAL A 139 0.15 -3.61 18.54
CA VAL A 139 1.20 -4.39 17.86
C VAL A 139 2.50 -4.36 18.66
N ALA A 140 2.91 -3.18 19.15
CA ALA A 140 4.11 -3.07 19.97
C ALA A 140 4.00 -3.89 21.28
N ALA A 141 2.84 -3.85 21.94
CA ALA A 141 2.58 -4.66 23.13
C ALA A 141 2.58 -6.16 22.82
N PHE A 142 1.97 -6.58 21.70
CA PHE A 142 1.99 -7.97 21.24
C PHE A 142 3.41 -8.46 20.96
N GLU A 143 4.26 -7.65 20.32
CA GLU A 143 5.66 -8.00 20.05
C GLU A 143 6.44 -8.24 21.35
N GLU A 144 6.22 -7.41 22.38
CA GLU A 144 6.84 -7.58 23.70
C GLU A 144 6.34 -8.86 24.39
N GLU A 145 5.03 -9.11 24.40
CA GLU A 145 4.44 -10.34 24.96
C GLU A 145 4.89 -11.59 24.19
N PHE A 146 5.06 -11.50 22.88
CA PHE A 146 5.50 -12.61 22.04
C PHE A 146 6.97 -12.95 22.28
N ALA A 147 7.84 -11.96 22.47
CA ALA A 147 9.23 -12.18 22.87
C ALA A 147 9.29 -12.90 24.23
N GLN A 148 8.50 -12.45 25.21
CA GLN A 148 8.41 -13.12 26.51
C GLN A 148 7.87 -14.55 26.40
N TYR A 149 6.86 -14.77 25.56
CA TYR A 149 6.33 -16.11 25.29
C TYR A 149 7.40 -17.04 24.71
N GLN A 150 8.26 -16.56 23.81
CA GLN A 150 9.37 -17.36 23.25
C GLN A 150 10.34 -17.79 24.35
N ASP A 151 10.74 -16.86 25.22
CA ASP A 151 11.62 -17.16 26.35
C ASP A 151 10.99 -18.18 27.31
N ASP A 152 9.72 -17.99 27.66
CA ASP A 152 8.96 -18.90 28.54
C ASP A 152 8.78 -20.28 27.90
N PHE A 153 8.59 -20.33 26.58
CA PHE A 153 8.42 -21.57 25.84
C PHE A 153 9.73 -22.35 25.74
N GLU A 154 10.87 -21.69 25.53
CA GLU A 154 12.20 -22.31 25.58
C GLU A 154 12.53 -22.83 26.98
N ALA A 155 12.19 -22.06 28.01
CA ALA A 155 12.34 -22.49 29.41
C ALA A 155 11.47 -23.74 29.71
N PHE A 156 10.22 -23.75 29.24
CA PHE A 156 9.33 -24.90 29.33
C PHE A 156 9.91 -26.14 28.63
N GLN A 157 10.42 -26.00 27.40
CA GLN A 157 11.07 -27.09 26.68
C GLN A 157 12.29 -27.64 27.44
N SER A 158 13.13 -26.75 27.95
CA SER A 158 14.31 -27.10 28.74
C SER A 158 13.94 -27.84 30.04
N GLN A 159 12.88 -27.40 30.72
CA GLN A 159 12.37 -28.08 31.92
C GLN A 159 11.81 -29.47 31.59
N MET A 160 11.10 -29.62 30.47
CA MET A 160 10.59 -30.90 30.00
C MET A 160 11.73 -31.89 29.69
N MET A 161 12.78 -31.45 28.99
CA MET A 161 13.96 -32.26 28.70
C MET A 161 14.69 -32.70 29.98
N ASN A 162 14.88 -31.77 30.93
CA ASN A 162 15.51 -32.08 32.21
C ASN A 162 14.70 -33.11 33.03
N ASN A 163 13.38 -33.00 33.03
CA ASN A 163 12.52 -33.96 33.74
C ASN A 163 12.49 -35.34 33.06
N MET A 164 12.55 -35.39 31.73
CA MET A 164 12.67 -36.65 30.99
C MET A 164 14.00 -37.37 31.28
N GLN A 165 15.09 -36.62 31.36
CA GLN A 165 16.42 -37.16 31.66
C GLN A 165 16.54 -37.66 33.11
N GLN A 166 15.91 -36.96 34.07
CA GLN A 166 15.82 -37.42 35.46
C GLN A 166 14.90 -38.63 35.63
N GLY A 167 13.80 -38.70 34.86
CA GLY A 167 12.93 -39.89 34.82
C GLY A 167 13.64 -41.15 34.29
N MET A 168 14.59 -40.99 33.37
CA MET A 168 15.47 -42.08 32.92
C MET A 168 16.57 -42.45 33.93
N GLN A 169 17.02 -41.54 34.80
CA GLN A 169 18.03 -41.83 35.83
C GLN A 169 17.44 -42.30 37.17
N GLY A 170 16.17 -42.02 37.45
CA GLY A 170 15.46 -42.42 38.67
C GLY A 170 14.82 -43.82 38.60
N GLY A 171 14.81 -44.47 37.43
CA GLY A 171 14.25 -45.80 37.21
C GLY A 171 15.32 -46.86 36.99
N PHE A 172 15.51 -47.72 37.99
CA PHE A 172 16.21 -49.02 37.95
C PHE A 172 17.73 -49.05 38.11
N GLY A 173 18.17 -48.86 39.36
CA GLY A 173 19.04 -49.86 39.98
C GLY A 173 18.20 -51.06 40.45
N GLY A 174 18.37 -52.24 39.84
CA GLY A 174 17.79 -53.53 40.28
C GLY A 174 17.71 -54.58 39.16
N PRO A 175 17.99 -55.87 39.41
CA PRO A 175 18.72 -56.72 38.45
C PRO A 175 17.86 -57.53 37.46
N GLN A 176 18.43 -57.70 36.26
CA GLN A 176 18.45 -58.92 35.43
C GLN A 176 17.10 -59.58 35.04
N GLY A 177 16.73 -59.49 33.76
CA GLY A 177 15.81 -60.44 33.14
C GLY A 177 15.28 -60.06 31.75
N GLY A 178 15.79 -60.70 30.69
CA GLY A 178 15.04 -61.00 29.45
C GLY A 178 15.39 -60.19 28.19
N PRO A 179 15.84 -60.84 27.09
CA PRO A 179 15.97 -60.19 25.79
C PRO A 179 14.60 -60.17 25.09
N GLY A 180 13.98 -59.00 24.99
CA GLY A 180 12.65 -58.81 24.41
C GLY A 180 12.59 -57.58 23.52
N ASN A 181 13.02 -57.77 22.26
CA ASN A 181 12.51 -57.14 21.05
C ASN A 181 11.45 -56.03 21.19
N PHE A 182 11.86 -54.75 21.12
CA PHE A 182 11.06 -53.65 20.57
C PHE A 182 11.98 -52.56 20.01
N GLY A 183 12.06 -52.48 18.69
CA GLY A 183 12.23 -51.21 17.97
C GLY A 183 11.17 -51.16 16.87
N PRO A 184 11.12 -50.10 16.06
CA PRO A 184 11.41 -48.69 16.32
C PRO A 184 10.12 -47.85 16.10
N GLN A 185 9.84 -46.83 16.91
CA GLN A 185 8.72 -45.93 16.61
C GLN A 185 8.99 -44.49 17.02
N GLY A 186 8.83 -43.59 16.04
CA GLY A 186 8.68 -42.15 16.25
C GLY A 186 9.87 -41.33 15.74
N GLY A 187 10.10 -41.33 14.43
CA GLY A 187 10.93 -40.30 13.80
C GLY A 187 10.30 -38.92 14.01
N PHE A 188 11.09 -38.00 14.54
CA PHE A 188 10.79 -36.57 14.54
C PHE A 188 10.83 -36.06 13.09
N ASP A 189 9.74 -35.46 12.64
CA ASP A 189 9.65 -34.74 11.37
C ASP A 189 10.11 -33.29 11.63
N PRO A 190 11.23 -32.80 11.07
CA PRO A 190 11.74 -31.45 11.34
C PRO A 190 11.00 -30.35 10.57
N ASN A 191 9.94 -30.67 9.82
CA ASN A 191 9.36 -29.74 8.85
C ASN A 191 8.14 -28.93 9.34
N MET A 192 7.97 -28.73 10.65
CA MET A 192 7.02 -27.74 11.18
C MET A 192 7.62 -26.33 11.33
N GLN A 193 8.69 -26.04 10.60
CA GLN A 193 9.30 -24.73 10.52
C GLN A 193 9.10 -24.17 9.11
N GLN A 194 7.84 -23.87 8.75
CA GLN A 194 7.53 -22.97 7.64
C GLN A 194 6.04 -22.62 7.67
N GLY A 195 5.76 -21.36 7.99
CA GLY A 195 4.41 -20.83 7.91
C GLY A 195 4.15 -19.57 8.71
N MET A 196 5.12 -18.66 8.85
CA MET A 196 4.91 -17.25 9.21
C MET A 196 6.25 -16.50 9.12
N GLN A 197 6.76 -16.39 7.90
CA GLN A 197 7.62 -15.28 7.51
C GLN A 197 6.82 -14.46 6.50
N GLY A 198 5.81 -13.75 7.01
CA GLY A 198 5.23 -12.61 6.32
C GLY A 198 6.04 -11.41 6.76
N GLY A 199 6.80 -10.82 5.85
CA GLY A 199 7.58 -9.61 6.13
C GLY A 199 6.65 -8.48 6.52
N PHE A 200 6.68 -8.10 7.80
CA PHE A 200 6.16 -6.82 8.25
C PHE A 200 7.24 -5.76 8.00
N GLY A 201 7.15 -5.17 6.83
CA GLY A 201 7.97 -4.06 6.37
C GLY A 201 7.16 -3.27 5.35
N GLY A 202 5.98 -2.81 5.77
CA GLY A 202 5.08 -2.00 4.97
C GLY A 202 5.05 -0.59 5.52
N THR A 203 6.06 0.23 5.22
CA THR A 203 5.86 1.67 5.18
C THR A 203 5.00 1.95 3.95
N THR A 204 3.68 1.83 4.10
CA THR A 204 2.73 2.20 3.06
C THR A 204 2.62 3.71 3.06
N SER A 205 3.53 4.37 2.35
CA SER A 205 3.34 5.76 1.95
C SER A 205 2.14 5.81 1.01
N VAL A 206 0.98 6.23 1.53
CA VAL A 206 -0.29 6.35 0.79
C VAL A 206 -0.18 7.35 -0.36
N PHE A 207 0.81 8.25 -0.32
CA PHE A 207 1.19 9.09 -1.45
C PHE A 207 2.71 9.13 -1.66
N GLY A 208 3.16 8.51 -2.75
CA GLY A 208 4.35 8.96 -3.50
C GLY A 208 5.68 9.06 -2.74
N GLY A 209 6.10 8.00 -2.04
CA GLY A 209 7.50 7.83 -1.60
C GLY A 209 8.17 6.66 -2.32
N GLN A 210 9.18 6.92 -3.15
CA GLN A 210 9.97 5.86 -3.82
C GLN A 210 10.75 5.01 -2.80
N PRO A 211 10.64 3.67 -2.80
CA PRO A 211 11.57 2.83 -2.07
C PRO A 211 12.88 2.67 -2.86
N ALA A 212 13.99 2.88 -2.18
CA ALA A 212 15.32 2.62 -2.69
C ALA A 212 15.52 1.11 -2.92
N GLY A 213 15.92 0.74 -4.13
CA GLY A 213 16.63 -0.51 -4.43
C GLY A 213 15.76 -1.75 -4.68
N PHE A 214 15.21 -1.88 -5.90
CA PHE A 214 14.73 -3.17 -6.42
C PHE A 214 15.69 -3.65 -7.51
N ASP A 215 16.38 -4.77 -7.26
CA ASP A 215 17.22 -5.49 -8.24
C ASP A 215 16.32 -6.47 -9.03
N PRO A 216 16.18 -6.34 -10.35
CA PRO A 216 15.27 -7.16 -11.14
C PRO A 216 15.73 -8.61 -11.40
N ASN A 217 16.82 -9.10 -10.79
CA ASN A 217 17.40 -10.42 -11.12
C ASN A 217 17.26 -11.55 -10.07
N GLN A 218 16.39 -11.45 -9.06
CA GLN A 218 16.25 -12.49 -8.01
C GLN A 218 14.84 -13.11 -7.92
N GLN A 219 14.20 -13.44 -9.04
CA GLN A 219 12.98 -14.26 -9.04
C GLN A 219 13.31 -15.76 -9.11
N GLY A 220 12.90 -16.53 -8.10
CA GLY A 220 12.96 -17.99 -8.08
C GLY A 220 11.72 -18.63 -7.45
N GLY A 221 10.90 -19.28 -8.30
CA GLY A 221 9.89 -20.32 -7.97
C GLY A 221 8.57 -19.77 -7.41
N PHE A 222 7.37 -20.10 -7.89
CA PHE A 222 6.81 -21.31 -8.50
C PHE A 222 5.64 -20.86 -9.42
N ALA A 223 5.17 -21.49 -10.49
CA ALA A 223 5.27 -22.84 -11.03
C ALA A 223 5.04 -22.80 -12.56
N ASN A 224 5.54 -23.84 -13.24
CA ASN A 224 5.49 -24.07 -14.67
C ASN A 224 4.15 -24.71 -15.12
N PRO A 225 3.70 -24.47 -16.37
CA PRO A 225 3.09 -25.53 -17.19
C PRO A 225 3.87 -25.74 -18.51
N PRO A 226 3.65 -26.86 -19.23
CA PRO A 226 4.69 -27.49 -20.04
C PRO A 226 4.95 -26.80 -21.37
N ALA A 227 6.19 -27.02 -21.84
CA ALA A 227 6.71 -26.60 -23.12
C ALA A 227 5.89 -27.15 -24.30
N ASP A 228 5.50 -26.25 -25.19
CA ASP A 228 5.67 -26.40 -26.63
C ASP A 228 6.02 -25.02 -27.22
N GLN A 229 6.86 -25.07 -28.23
CA GLN A 229 7.84 -24.05 -28.60
C GLN A 229 7.43 -23.34 -29.90
N VAL A 230 7.88 -22.08 -30.05
CA VAL A 230 8.13 -21.28 -31.28
C VAL A 230 7.05 -21.12 -32.36
N ASP A 231 6.64 -19.87 -32.67
CA ASP A 231 7.31 -19.00 -33.67
C ASP A 231 6.50 -17.70 -33.87
N ALA A 232 7.13 -16.54 -33.70
CA ALA A 232 6.63 -15.28 -34.26
C ALA A 232 7.79 -14.61 -35.02
N PRO A 233 7.64 -14.34 -36.33
CA PRO A 233 8.73 -13.80 -37.13
C PRO A 233 8.99 -12.33 -36.80
N ALA A 234 10.27 -12.01 -36.67
CA ALA A 234 10.81 -10.68 -36.91
C ALA A 234 10.68 -10.30 -38.40
N ASP A 235 10.82 -9.01 -38.68
CA ASP A 235 10.74 -8.29 -39.98
C ASP A 235 9.31 -7.92 -40.43
N ALA A 236 8.98 -6.68 -40.82
CA ALA A 236 9.73 -5.60 -41.47
C ALA A 236 8.96 -4.24 -41.36
N PRO A 237 9.30 -3.17 -42.10
CA PRO A 237 10.52 -2.36 -42.04
C PRO A 237 10.20 -0.86 -41.77
N ALA A 238 11.20 -0.14 -41.25
CA ALA A 238 11.24 1.32 -41.27
C ALA A 238 12.05 1.77 -42.50
N ASP A 239 11.38 2.39 -43.47
CA ASP A 239 11.93 3.25 -44.53
C ASP A 239 10.72 3.93 -45.21
N ALA A 240 10.67 5.21 -45.56
CA ALA A 240 11.74 6.12 -45.96
C ALA A 240 11.29 7.62 -45.77
N PRO A 241 12.17 8.61 -46.06
CA PRO A 241 12.13 9.99 -45.56
C PRO A 241 11.57 11.02 -46.55
N ALA A 242 11.42 12.27 -46.12
CA ALA A 242 11.56 13.43 -47.02
C ALA A 242 12.08 14.66 -46.25
N ASP A 243 13.30 15.05 -46.64
CA ASP A 243 13.97 16.30 -46.30
C ASP A 243 13.25 17.55 -46.82
N ALA A 244 13.55 18.68 -46.16
CA ALA A 244 12.95 20.01 -46.24
C ALA A 244 13.16 20.77 -47.57
N PRO A 245 12.72 22.06 -47.66
CA PRO A 245 13.69 23.09 -47.29
C PRO A 245 13.12 24.26 -46.46
N ALA A 246 14.01 24.85 -45.66
CA ALA A 246 13.92 26.21 -45.15
C ALA A 246 14.41 27.21 -46.21
N ASP A 247 13.70 28.32 -46.41
CA ASP A 247 14.23 29.69 -46.35
C ASP A 247 13.13 30.75 -46.59
N ALA A 248 13.22 31.87 -45.86
CA ALA A 248 12.33 33.05 -45.85
C ALA A 248 12.74 34.07 -46.97
N PRO A 249 12.20 35.32 -47.16
CA PRO A 249 11.84 36.31 -46.11
C PRO A 249 10.68 37.32 -46.40
N ALA A 250 10.38 38.10 -45.34
CA ALA A 250 9.99 39.52 -45.25
C ALA A 250 8.85 40.13 -46.11
N ASP A 251 7.82 40.67 -45.43
CA ASP A 251 7.62 42.14 -45.37
C ASP A 251 6.62 42.55 -44.26
N ALA A 252 6.92 43.63 -43.59
CA ALA A 252 6.05 44.42 -42.70
C ALA A 252 6.23 45.91 -43.12
N PRO A 253 5.57 46.91 -42.50
CA PRO A 253 4.18 47.13 -42.11
C PRO A 253 3.60 48.43 -42.75
N ALA A 254 2.29 48.69 -42.67
CA ALA A 254 1.61 50.01 -42.76
C ALA A 254 0.08 49.76 -42.78
N ASP A 255 -0.86 50.49 -42.17
CA ASP A 255 -0.86 51.85 -41.66
C ASP A 255 -2.11 52.03 -40.75
N ALA A 256 -1.96 52.80 -39.68
CA ALA A 256 -3.00 53.59 -38.99
C ALA A 256 -2.28 54.89 -38.59
N PRO A 257 -2.87 56.11 -38.64
CA PRO A 257 -4.20 56.48 -38.12
C PRO A 257 -4.96 57.44 -39.09
N GLU A 258 -6.21 57.87 -38.85
CA GLU A 258 -6.54 59.14 -38.19
C GLU A 258 -8.07 59.29 -38.01
N ALA A 259 -8.46 59.87 -36.87
CA ALA A 259 -9.71 60.60 -36.66
C ALA A 259 -9.34 62.07 -36.38
N PRO A 260 -10.29 63.04 -36.25
CA PRO A 260 -11.48 63.40 -37.03
C PRO A 260 -11.35 64.86 -37.58
N PRO A 261 -12.39 65.46 -38.21
CA PRO A 261 -12.59 66.91 -38.09
C PRO A 261 -13.81 67.24 -37.22
N ALA A 262 -13.58 68.14 -36.27
CA ALA A 262 -14.60 68.75 -35.42
C ALA A 262 -15.59 69.58 -36.24
N SER A 263 -16.84 69.65 -35.77
CA SER A 263 -17.79 70.72 -36.03
C SER A 263 -18.60 70.97 -34.77
#